data_AF-A0A4R4D2V5-F1
#
_entry.id   AF-A0A4R4D2V5-F1
#
_cell.length_a   1.000
_cell.length_b   1.000
_cell.length_c   1.000
_cell.angle_alpha   90.00
_cell.angle_beta   90.00
_cell.angle_gamma   90.00
#
_symmetry.space_group_name_H-M   'P 1'
#
loop_
_entity.id
_entity.type
_entity.pdbx_description
1 polymer ?
#
loop_
_entity_poly.entity_id
_entity_poly.type
_entity_poly.pdbx_seq_one_letter_code
_entity_poly.pdbx_strand_id
1 'polypeptide(L)'
;MIQSTDFRKQFSKIQLPAIHNNGSHFLDPFRKRLVPVTPEEKVRQRTACYIRDVLRVPEHMIFLEEHLSHYGIDKNGRVDIVICEEKEETRMPITIVECKSESVGLSDQALEQATNYANDLFATYVIISDGNEISCYAYEEESDNYHLLNGLPTYDEMLKRERLKAEIDGEPFIRTDLTSVSNFLDYDWCIGEDTPPAKHRHIVNLAEALLDCSHKIPIGTYTGGIEFLADLGLSYRRYGDASGSDFGSGVYRLLHIKLSNRESNIYGFSIQTVGKTENDPKYGNLTGKSVLIVSVSGDQTDEMLVQINLNVFLQEINDKLIITHNGKFGMKNARSEEFRSRIQEFNPDLINNGRVLLGTLPADKLLYMDDLQMTELLVNLIRYCDHRNRYKAYLRNRNK
;
A
#
# COMPACT_ATOMS: atom_id res chain seq x y z
N MET A 1 10.06 8.70 -6.93
CA MET A 1 10.15 9.60 -5.77
C MET A 1 11.21 10.67 -6.04
N ILE A 2 10.87 11.74 -6.75
CA ILE A 2 11.74 12.90 -6.91
C ILE A 2 10.83 14.11 -6.71
N GLN A 3 10.85 14.73 -5.50
CA GLN A 3 10.41 16.10 -5.19
C GLN A 3 10.16 16.39 -3.68
N SER A 4 10.27 15.42 -2.76
CA SER A 4 9.81 15.62 -1.36
C SER A 4 10.56 16.70 -0.57
N THR A 5 11.88 16.86 -0.78
CA THR A 5 12.69 17.77 0.06
C THR A 5 12.48 19.25 -0.22
N ASP A 6 12.20 19.64 -1.47
CA ASP A 6 11.94 21.04 -1.83
C ASP A 6 10.49 21.42 -1.52
N PHE A 7 9.54 20.54 -1.83
CA PHE A 7 8.13 20.72 -1.47
C PHE A 7 7.96 20.97 0.03
N ARG A 8 8.52 20.09 0.90
CA ARG A 8 8.36 20.22 2.36
C ARG A 8 8.91 21.54 2.90
N LYS A 9 10.02 22.04 2.32
CA LYS A 9 10.60 23.35 2.69
C LYS A 9 9.75 24.52 2.24
N GLN A 10 9.11 24.44 1.08
CA GLN A 10 8.20 25.48 0.59
C GLN A 10 6.87 25.45 1.35
N PHE A 11 6.30 24.26 1.54
CA PHE A 11 5.02 24.03 2.20
C PHE A 11 5.05 24.45 3.68
N SER A 12 6.13 24.17 4.41
CA SER A 12 6.29 24.60 5.80
C SER A 12 6.39 26.12 5.99
N LYS A 13 6.75 26.87 4.95
CA LYS A 13 6.81 28.35 4.97
C LYS A 13 5.46 29.01 4.71
N ILE A 14 4.47 28.25 4.23
CA ILE A 14 3.13 28.78 3.96
C ILE A 14 2.46 29.13 5.29
N GLN A 15 2.08 30.41 5.41
CA GLN A 15 1.36 30.90 6.57
C GLN A 15 -0.08 30.38 6.55
N LEU A 16 -0.49 29.79 7.68
CA LEU A 16 -1.87 29.39 7.91
C LEU A 16 -2.76 30.61 8.13
N PRO A 17 -4.08 30.50 7.88
CA PRO A 17 -5.02 31.58 8.16
C PRO A 17 -5.03 32.00 9.62
N ALA A 18 -5.51 33.22 9.87
CA ALA A 18 -5.65 33.76 11.22
C ALA A 18 -6.51 32.84 12.09
N ILE A 19 -6.06 32.62 13.33
CA ILE A 19 -6.75 31.75 14.28
C ILE A 19 -7.59 32.62 15.22
N HIS A 20 -8.86 32.25 15.37
CA HIS A 20 -9.85 32.88 16.22
C HIS A 20 -10.34 31.92 17.31
N ASN A 21 -11.19 32.41 18.22
CA ASN A 21 -11.81 31.62 19.28
C ASN A 21 -10.77 30.85 20.13
N ASN A 22 -9.77 31.57 20.65
CA ASN A 22 -8.71 31.03 21.51
C ASN A 22 -7.95 29.83 20.92
N GLY A 23 -7.71 29.83 19.61
CA GLY A 23 -6.91 28.78 18.98
C GLY A 23 -7.73 27.67 18.29
N SER A 24 -9.05 27.69 18.41
CA SER A 24 -9.90 26.57 18.00
C SER A 24 -10.40 26.63 16.55
N HIS A 25 -10.39 27.81 15.91
CA HIS A 25 -10.94 27.98 14.56
C HIS A 25 -10.03 28.82 13.66
N PHE A 26 -9.89 28.43 12.40
CA PHE A 26 -9.34 29.29 11.35
C PHE A 26 -10.42 30.21 10.79
N LEU A 27 -10.06 31.45 10.47
CA LEU A 27 -10.82 32.28 9.54
C LEU A 27 -10.44 31.87 8.11
N ASP A 28 -11.22 30.96 7.54
CA ASP A 28 -10.95 30.39 6.22
C ASP A 28 -11.09 31.45 5.12
N PRO A 29 -10.01 31.75 4.37
CA PRO A 29 -10.06 32.76 3.32
C PRO A 29 -10.74 32.28 2.04
N PHE A 30 -10.93 30.98 1.83
CA PHE A 30 -11.62 30.43 0.65
C PHE A 30 -13.13 30.32 0.91
N ARG A 31 -13.53 29.72 2.03
CA ARG A 31 -14.95 29.55 2.43
C ARG A 31 -15.55 30.76 3.13
N LYS A 32 -14.74 31.76 3.47
CA LYS A 32 -15.12 33.02 4.15
C LYS A 32 -15.92 32.78 5.44
N ARG A 33 -15.54 31.76 6.23
CA ARG A 33 -16.19 31.37 7.50
C ARG A 33 -15.20 30.84 8.53
N LEU A 34 -15.63 30.73 9.78
CA LEU A 34 -14.83 30.07 10.83
C LEU A 34 -14.93 28.54 10.70
N VAL A 35 -13.79 27.86 10.73
CA VAL A 35 -13.71 26.40 10.58
C VAL A 35 -12.84 25.78 11.68
N PRO A 36 -13.20 24.61 12.26
CA PRO A 36 -12.44 24.01 13.35
C PRO A 36 -11.00 23.67 12.94
N VAL A 37 -10.03 23.93 13.82
CA VAL A 37 -8.63 23.56 13.61
C VAL A 37 -8.45 22.08 13.89
N THR A 38 -8.27 21.27 12.84
CA THR A 38 -7.85 19.85 12.93
C THR A 38 -6.50 19.65 12.25
N PRO A 39 -5.77 18.54 12.52
CA PRO A 39 -4.52 18.23 11.82
C PRO A 39 -4.69 18.15 10.29
N GLU A 40 -5.78 17.52 9.83
CA GLU A 40 -6.12 17.43 8.41
C GLU A 40 -6.49 18.80 7.82
N GLU A 41 -7.27 19.61 8.54
CA GLU A 41 -7.63 20.96 8.11
C GLU A 41 -6.41 21.88 7.97
N LYS A 42 -5.38 21.71 8.81
CA LYS A 42 -4.10 22.44 8.65
C LYS A 42 -3.44 22.10 7.30
N VAL A 43 -3.43 20.83 6.92
CA VAL A 43 -2.89 20.39 5.63
C VAL A 43 -3.76 20.92 4.49
N ARG A 44 -5.09 20.83 4.60
CA ARG A 44 -6.04 21.36 3.60
C ARG A 44 -5.84 22.86 3.36
N GLN A 45 -5.77 23.67 4.40
CA GLN A 45 -5.54 25.11 4.30
C GLN A 45 -4.18 25.45 3.66
N ARG A 46 -3.10 24.78 4.09
CA ARG A 46 -1.78 24.99 3.47
C ARG A 46 -1.76 24.56 2.02
N THR A 47 -2.43 23.46 1.68
CA THR A 47 -2.54 22.96 0.30
C THR A 47 -3.29 23.95 -0.57
N ALA A 48 -4.42 24.50 -0.10
CA ALA A 48 -5.15 25.54 -0.82
C ALA A 48 -4.30 26.82 -1.04
N CYS A 49 -3.55 27.26 -0.03
CA CYS A 49 -2.61 28.37 -0.19
C CYS A 49 -1.46 28.04 -1.17
N TYR A 50 -0.91 26.83 -1.13
CA TYR A 50 0.11 26.37 -2.08
C TYR A 50 -0.40 26.41 -3.52
N ILE A 51 -1.62 25.90 -3.73
CA ILE A 51 -2.31 25.92 -5.03
C ILE A 51 -2.48 27.36 -5.54
N ARG A 52 -2.91 28.29 -4.67
CA ARG A 52 -3.06 29.71 -5.03
C ARG A 52 -1.72 30.38 -5.34
N ASP A 53 -0.76 30.24 -4.44
CA ASP A 53 0.43 31.09 -4.41
C ASP A 53 1.58 30.52 -5.26
N VAL A 54 1.70 29.20 -5.33
CA VAL A 54 2.76 28.48 -6.07
C VAL A 54 2.26 28.00 -7.42
N LEU A 55 1.14 27.26 -7.46
CA LEU A 55 0.56 26.77 -8.72
C LEU A 55 -0.21 27.86 -9.48
N ARG A 56 -0.34 29.06 -8.90
CA ARG A 56 -0.95 30.26 -9.52
C ARG A 56 -2.43 30.09 -9.90
N VAL A 57 -3.15 29.23 -9.18
CA VAL A 57 -4.60 29.11 -9.37
C VAL A 57 -5.30 30.35 -8.76
N PRO A 58 -6.19 31.04 -9.51
CA PRO A 58 -6.97 32.14 -8.96
C PRO A 58 -7.83 31.69 -7.77
N GLU A 59 -7.89 32.47 -6.70
CA GLU A 59 -8.65 32.11 -5.47
C GLU A 59 -10.12 31.77 -5.76
N HIS A 60 -10.75 32.46 -6.73
CA HIS A 60 -12.15 32.23 -7.10
C HIS A 60 -12.40 30.93 -7.89
N MET A 61 -11.34 30.18 -8.21
CA MET A 61 -11.37 28.85 -8.83
C MET A 61 -11.01 27.73 -7.85
N ILE A 62 -10.77 28.06 -6.58
CA ILE A 62 -10.42 27.10 -5.52
C ILE A 62 -11.60 26.98 -4.56
N PHE A 63 -12.17 25.80 -4.45
CA PHE A 63 -13.31 25.53 -3.58
C PHE A 63 -12.97 24.43 -2.59
N LEU A 64 -13.33 24.61 -1.32
CA LEU A 64 -12.99 23.68 -0.23
C LEU A 64 -14.25 23.01 0.32
N GLU A 65 -14.16 21.72 0.67
CA GLU A 65 -15.27 20.93 1.22
C GLU A 65 -16.54 20.96 0.34
N GLU A 66 -16.34 20.87 -0.98
CA GLU A 66 -17.44 20.95 -1.94
C GLU A 66 -18.24 19.65 -1.95
N HIS A 67 -19.56 19.77 -1.83
CA HIS A 67 -20.46 18.63 -1.90
C HIS A 67 -20.69 18.23 -3.36
N LEU A 68 -20.66 16.93 -3.65
CA LEU A 68 -20.84 16.43 -5.02
C LEU A 68 -22.17 16.84 -5.67
N SER A 69 -23.21 17.07 -4.86
CA SER A 69 -24.51 17.56 -5.35
C SER A 69 -24.44 18.95 -6.00
N HIS A 70 -23.43 19.77 -5.70
CA HIS A 70 -23.22 21.05 -6.40
C HIS A 70 -22.87 20.87 -7.88
N TYR A 71 -22.40 19.67 -8.24
CA TYR A 71 -22.09 19.26 -9.62
C TYR A 71 -23.15 18.32 -10.20
N GLY A 72 -24.33 18.21 -9.57
CA GLY A 72 -25.43 17.39 -10.07
C GLY A 72 -25.29 15.89 -9.80
N ILE A 73 -24.38 15.49 -8.89
CA ILE A 73 -24.12 14.09 -8.56
C ILE A 73 -24.89 13.73 -7.28
N ASP A 74 -25.81 12.77 -7.39
CA ASP A 74 -26.62 12.26 -6.27
C ASP A 74 -25.86 11.21 -5.45
N LYS A 75 -24.72 11.62 -4.90
CA LYS A 75 -23.89 10.82 -3.99
C LYS A 75 -23.58 11.67 -2.75
N ASN A 76 -23.65 11.04 -1.58
CA ASN A 76 -23.16 11.66 -0.35
C ASN A 76 -21.64 11.63 -0.37
N GLY A 77 -21.02 12.80 -0.44
CA GLY A 77 -19.57 12.93 -0.51
C GLY A 77 -19.14 14.37 -0.58
N ARG A 78 -17.95 14.65 -0.06
CA ARG A 78 -17.30 15.95 -0.18
C ARG A 78 -15.89 15.77 -0.70
N VAL A 79 -15.52 16.67 -1.57
CA VAL A 79 -14.15 16.81 -2.06
C VAL A 79 -13.44 17.85 -1.20
N ASP A 80 -12.23 17.54 -0.75
CA ASP A 80 -11.46 18.44 0.11
C ASP A 80 -11.17 19.77 -0.59
N ILE A 81 -10.59 19.73 -1.79
CA ILE A 81 -10.42 20.90 -2.64
C ILE A 81 -10.76 20.55 -4.09
N VAL A 82 -11.57 21.38 -4.74
CA VAL A 82 -11.83 21.36 -6.19
C VAL A 82 -11.18 22.58 -6.81
N ILE A 83 -10.40 22.36 -7.87
CA ILE A 83 -9.94 23.43 -8.76
C ILE A 83 -10.82 23.36 -10.00
N CYS A 84 -11.37 24.51 -10.39
CA CYS A 84 -12.17 24.64 -11.61
C CYS A 84 -11.42 25.43 -12.69
N GLU A 85 -11.82 25.19 -13.93
CA GLU A 85 -11.57 26.09 -15.05
C GLU A 85 -12.86 26.81 -15.45
N GLU A 86 -12.71 27.92 -16.17
CA GLU A 86 -13.83 28.60 -16.82
C GLU A 86 -13.96 28.11 -18.26
N LYS A 87 -15.09 27.50 -18.58
CA LYS A 87 -15.41 27.03 -19.92
C LYS A 87 -16.83 27.47 -20.28
N GLU A 88 -16.96 28.29 -21.32
CA GLU A 88 -18.26 28.75 -21.82
C GLU A 88 -19.15 29.38 -20.72
N GLU A 89 -18.56 30.25 -19.88
CA GLU A 89 -19.22 30.91 -18.74
C GLU A 89 -19.68 29.97 -17.60
N THR A 90 -19.28 28.70 -17.65
CA THR A 90 -19.50 27.71 -16.60
C THR A 90 -18.19 27.31 -15.94
N ARG A 91 -18.25 26.94 -14.66
CA ARG A 91 -17.10 26.43 -13.91
C ARG A 91 -17.10 24.92 -14.00
N MET A 92 -16.04 24.36 -14.57
CA MET A 92 -15.87 22.92 -14.71
C MET A 92 -14.72 22.43 -13.83
N PRO A 93 -14.89 21.38 -13.01
CA PRO A 93 -13.80 20.76 -12.29
C PRO A 93 -12.69 20.32 -13.25
N ILE A 94 -11.46 20.75 -12.98
CA ILE A 94 -10.27 20.33 -13.73
C ILE A 94 -9.34 19.49 -12.86
N THR A 95 -9.31 19.75 -11.55
CA THR A 95 -8.47 19.02 -10.60
C THR A 95 -9.23 18.72 -9.32
N ILE A 96 -9.15 17.47 -8.87
CA ILE A 96 -9.60 17.03 -7.55
C ILE A 96 -8.37 16.92 -6.64
N VAL A 97 -8.49 17.42 -5.41
CA VAL A 97 -7.42 17.31 -4.42
C VAL A 97 -7.95 16.62 -3.17
N GLU A 98 -7.24 15.61 -2.69
CA GLU A 98 -7.49 14.93 -1.42
C GLU A 98 -6.36 15.24 -0.43
N CYS A 99 -6.72 15.68 0.77
CA CYS A 99 -5.81 16.06 1.83
C CYS A 99 -5.91 15.07 2.99
N LYS A 100 -4.76 14.57 3.45
CA LYS A 100 -4.64 13.78 4.68
C LYS A 100 -3.84 14.56 5.72
N SER A 101 -3.97 14.21 7.00
CA SER A 101 -3.12 14.81 8.05
C SER A 101 -1.66 14.36 7.93
N GLU A 102 -0.71 15.15 8.42
CA GLU A 102 0.74 14.85 8.39
C GLU A 102 1.13 13.48 9.00
N SER A 103 0.32 12.92 9.89
CA SER A 103 0.54 11.60 10.51
C SER A 103 -0.08 10.43 9.75
N VAL A 104 -0.76 10.68 8.63
CA VAL A 104 -1.57 9.69 7.92
C VAL A 104 -0.86 9.14 6.67
N GLY A 105 0.15 9.78 6.11
CA GLY A 105 0.87 9.23 4.94
C GLY A 105 -0.01 9.19 3.68
N LEU A 106 0.59 9.38 2.50
CA LEU A 106 -0.10 9.08 1.24
C LEU A 106 -0.27 7.56 1.05
N SER A 107 -1.42 7.14 0.54
CA SER A 107 -1.74 5.73 0.30
C SER A 107 -2.60 5.58 -0.95
N ASP A 108 -2.62 4.39 -1.53
CA ASP A 108 -3.44 4.14 -2.73
C ASP A 108 -4.94 4.24 -2.43
N GLN A 109 -5.35 4.05 -1.18
CA GLN A 109 -6.74 4.31 -0.77
C GLN A 109 -7.10 5.80 -0.88
N ALA A 110 -6.16 6.70 -0.56
CA ALA A 110 -6.38 8.13 -0.74
C ALA A 110 -6.40 8.51 -2.22
N LEU A 111 -5.54 7.87 -3.04
CA LEU A 111 -5.57 8.03 -4.49
C LEU A 111 -6.90 7.51 -5.08
N GLU A 112 -7.34 6.31 -4.70
CA GLU A 112 -8.60 5.71 -5.14
C GLU A 112 -9.81 6.56 -4.76
N GLN A 113 -9.83 7.10 -3.54
CA GLN A 113 -10.86 8.05 -3.12
C GLN A 113 -10.88 9.29 -4.04
N ALA A 114 -9.71 9.87 -4.32
CA ALA A 114 -9.58 11.05 -5.15
C ALA A 114 -9.92 10.78 -6.63
N THR A 115 -9.48 9.65 -7.19
CA THR A 115 -9.77 9.25 -8.58
C THR A 115 -11.24 8.88 -8.76
N ASN A 116 -11.90 8.29 -7.76
CA ASN A 116 -13.35 8.07 -7.80
C ASN A 116 -14.12 9.39 -7.92
N TYR A 117 -13.77 10.40 -7.12
CA TYR A 117 -14.35 11.74 -7.26
C TYR A 117 -13.98 12.40 -8.59
N ALA A 118 -12.74 12.23 -9.06
CA ALA A 118 -12.29 12.80 -10.33
C ALA A 118 -13.03 12.18 -11.52
N ASN A 119 -13.28 10.87 -11.51
CA ASN A 119 -14.11 10.19 -12.51
C ASN A 119 -15.56 10.68 -12.47
N ASP A 120 -16.15 10.78 -11.28
CA ASP A 120 -17.50 11.31 -11.07
C ASP A 120 -17.66 12.74 -11.62
N LEU A 121 -16.60 13.57 -11.50
CA LEU A 121 -16.58 14.98 -11.90
C LEU A 121 -15.88 15.26 -13.24
N PHE A 122 -15.43 14.22 -13.95
CA PHE A 122 -14.64 14.30 -15.19
C PHE A 122 -13.39 15.19 -15.09
N ALA A 123 -12.75 15.22 -13.92
CA ALA A 123 -11.56 16.03 -13.70
C ALA A 123 -10.33 15.42 -14.36
N THR A 124 -9.52 16.23 -15.02
CA THR A 124 -8.31 15.78 -15.72
C THR A 124 -7.19 15.40 -14.76
N TYR A 125 -7.07 16.10 -13.64
CA TYR A 125 -5.97 15.90 -12.70
C TYR A 125 -6.46 15.48 -11.32
N VAL A 126 -5.64 14.70 -10.63
CA VAL A 126 -5.79 14.35 -9.22
C VAL A 126 -4.55 14.80 -8.47
N ILE A 127 -4.72 15.45 -7.33
CA ILE A 127 -3.63 15.76 -6.42
C ILE A 127 -3.94 15.09 -5.07
N ILE A 128 -2.93 14.49 -4.47
CA ILE A 128 -3.01 13.99 -3.09
C ILE A 128 -1.91 14.64 -2.26
N SER A 129 -2.22 15.07 -1.04
CA SER A 129 -1.28 15.74 -0.14
C SER A 129 -1.48 15.28 1.30
N ASP A 130 -0.41 14.92 2.00
CA ASP A 130 -0.43 14.72 3.45
C ASP A 130 0.30 15.84 4.21
N GLY A 131 0.82 16.85 3.49
CA GLY A 131 1.59 17.96 4.02
C GLY A 131 3.09 17.70 4.19
N ASN A 132 3.53 16.43 4.12
CA ASN A 132 4.94 16.07 3.96
C ASN A 132 5.28 15.80 2.48
N GLU A 133 4.34 15.19 1.77
CA GLU A 133 4.42 14.84 0.36
C GLU A 133 3.19 15.35 -0.38
N ILE A 134 3.37 15.59 -1.67
CA ILE A 134 2.32 15.91 -2.60
C ILE A 134 2.61 15.20 -3.91
N SER A 135 1.59 14.62 -4.53
CA SER A 135 1.70 13.93 -5.83
C SER A 135 0.56 14.37 -6.72
N CYS A 136 0.83 14.53 -8.02
CA CYS A 136 -0.16 14.86 -9.02
C CYS A 136 -0.24 13.75 -10.06
N TYR A 137 -1.45 13.41 -10.48
CA TYR A 137 -1.74 12.42 -11.50
C TYR A 137 -2.61 13.06 -12.58
N ALA A 138 -2.46 12.63 -13.83
CA ALA A 138 -3.29 13.05 -14.95
C ALA A 138 -3.99 11.87 -15.59
N TYR A 139 -5.24 12.07 -15.99
CA TYR A 139 -6.02 11.09 -16.74
C TYR A 139 -5.43 10.86 -18.14
N GLU A 140 -5.25 9.60 -18.50
CA GLU A 140 -4.83 9.16 -19.83
C GLU A 140 -5.92 8.30 -20.47
N GLU A 141 -6.47 8.80 -21.58
CA GLU A 141 -7.58 8.19 -22.29
C GLU A 141 -7.26 6.80 -22.86
N GLU A 142 -6.01 6.55 -23.28
CA GLU A 142 -5.61 5.26 -23.87
C GLU A 142 -5.65 4.11 -22.88
N SER A 143 -5.28 4.37 -21.61
CA SER A 143 -5.25 3.38 -20.54
C SER A 143 -6.44 3.46 -19.59
N ASP A 144 -7.32 4.45 -19.79
CA ASP A 144 -8.46 4.76 -18.92
C ASP A 144 -8.07 4.86 -17.43
N ASN A 145 -6.94 5.50 -17.16
CA ASN A 145 -6.34 5.57 -15.82
C ASN A 145 -5.63 6.89 -15.56
N TYR A 146 -5.38 7.18 -14.28
CA TYR A 146 -4.58 8.31 -13.84
C TYR A 146 -3.11 7.91 -13.65
N HIS A 147 -2.20 8.60 -14.32
CA HIS A 147 -0.74 8.36 -14.20
C HIS A 147 -0.05 9.46 -13.44
N LEU A 148 0.92 9.08 -12.61
CA LEU A 148 1.74 9.99 -11.84
C LEU A 148 2.52 10.93 -12.77
N LEU A 149 2.48 12.23 -12.49
CA LEU A 149 3.25 13.25 -13.17
C LEU A 149 4.59 13.51 -12.48
N ASN A 150 5.62 13.85 -13.26
CA ASN A 150 6.90 14.32 -12.74
C ASN A 150 6.81 15.81 -12.31
N GLY A 151 5.98 16.06 -11.30
CA GLY A 151 5.73 17.37 -10.73
C GLY A 151 4.29 17.83 -10.80
N LEU A 152 4.06 19.02 -10.25
CA LEU A 152 2.74 19.64 -10.21
C LEU A 152 2.63 20.66 -11.35
N PRO A 153 1.66 20.50 -12.26
CA PRO A 153 1.40 21.52 -13.26
C PRO A 153 0.91 22.80 -12.58
N THR A 154 1.37 23.94 -13.08
CA THR A 154 0.77 25.25 -12.80
C THR A 154 -0.64 25.32 -13.39
N TYR A 155 -1.43 26.29 -12.94
CA TYR A 155 -2.79 26.48 -13.44
C TYR A 155 -2.83 26.66 -14.97
N ASP A 156 -1.89 27.42 -15.54
CA ASP A 156 -1.80 27.63 -16.98
C ASP A 156 -1.49 26.32 -17.74
N GLU A 157 -0.59 25.49 -17.21
CA GLU A 157 -0.28 24.16 -17.77
C GLU A 157 -1.48 23.21 -17.67
N MET A 158 -2.23 23.24 -16.56
CA MET A 158 -3.48 22.49 -16.40
C MET A 158 -4.49 22.91 -17.48
N LEU A 159 -4.70 24.21 -17.68
CA LEU A 159 -5.65 24.75 -18.66
C LEU A 159 -5.29 24.34 -20.09
N LYS A 160 -4.01 24.37 -20.45
CA LYS A 160 -3.53 23.96 -21.77
C LYS A 160 -3.59 22.44 -22.00
N ARG A 161 -3.92 21.68 -20.95
CA ARG A 161 -3.85 20.21 -20.95
C ARG A 161 -2.48 19.73 -21.42
N GLU A 162 -1.44 20.48 -21.05
CA GLU A 162 -0.07 20.06 -21.35
C GLU A 162 0.16 18.76 -20.58
N ARG A 163 0.23 17.66 -21.34
CA ARG A 163 0.71 16.40 -20.82
C ARG A 163 2.19 16.61 -20.51
N LEU A 164 2.48 17.04 -19.28
CA LEU A 164 3.76 16.72 -18.66
C LEU A 164 3.91 15.22 -18.89
N LYS A 165 4.90 14.81 -19.69
CA LYS A 165 5.07 13.41 -20.07
C LYS A 165 4.99 12.60 -18.79
N ALA A 166 4.06 11.66 -18.73
CA ALA A 166 4.10 10.61 -17.73
C ALA A 166 5.44 9.89 -17.94
N GLU A 167 6.46 10.28 -17.20
CA GLU A 167 7.65 9.46 -17.09
C GLU A 167 7.22 8.28 -16.23
N ILE A 168 6.90 7.17 -16.89
CA ILE A 168 7.01 5.84 -16.30
C ILE A 168 8.51 5.51 -16.14
N ASP A 169 9.28 6.41 -15.56
CA ASP A 169 10.70 6.23 -15.28
C ASP A 169 10.91 6.71 -13.85
N GLY A 170 10.38 5.93 -12.90
CA GLY A 170 11.10 5.81 -11.65
C GLY A 170 12.49 5.28 -12.00
N GLU A 171 13.55 5.86 -11.42
CA GLU A 171 14.89 5.26 -11.43
C GLU A 171 14.74 3.74 -11.27
N PRO A 172 15.35 2.93 -12.16
CA PRO A 172 15.17 1.49 -12.14
C PRO A 172 15.48 1.00 -10.74
N PHE A 173 14.59 0.17 -10.18
CA PHE A 173 14.80 -0.36 -8.85
C PHE A 173 16.10 -1.18 -8.82
N ILE A 174 17.14 -0.62 -8.19
CA ILE A 174 18.46 -1.24 -8.17
C ILE A 174 18.49 -2.26 -7.04
N ARG A 175 18.69 -3.53 -7.41
CA ARG A 175 18.84 -4.63 -6.47
C ARG A 175 20.15 -4.53 -5.71
N THR A 176 20.10 -4.76 -4.40
CA THR A 176 21.29 -4.85 -3.57
C THR A 176 22.02 -6.14 -3.86
N ASP A 177 23.32 -6.05 -4.16
CA ASP A 177 24.16 -7.23 -4.30
C ASP A 177 24.20 -8.03 -2.99
N LEU A 178 24.10 -9.36 -3.09
CA LEU A 178 24.04 -10.27 -1.94
C LEU A 178 25.20 -10.12 -0.95
N THR A 179 26.37 -9.65 -1.41
CA THR A 179 27.57 -9.44 -0.58
C THR A 179 27.61 -8.07 0.08
N SER A 180 26.75 -7.14 -0.33
CA SER A 180 26.75 -5.74 0.11
C SER A 180 25.86 -5.46 1.32
N VAL A 181 25.03 -6.42 1.73
CA VAL A 181 24.17 -6.31 2.92
C VAL A 181 25.04 -6.42 4.19
N SER A 182 25.41 -5.27 4.74
CA SER A 182 26.37 -5.16 5.85
C SER A 182 25.81 -4.50 7.11
N ASN A 183 24.91 -3.53 6.96
CA ASN A 183 24.26 -2.82 8.07
C ASN A 183 22.74 -2.99 8.00
N PHE A 184 22.12 -3.55 9.04
CA PHE A 184 20.68 -3.80 9.04
C PHE A 184 19.84 -2.51 9.09
N LEU A 185 20.40 -1.40 9.61
CA LEU A 185 19.69 -0.12 9.68
C LEU A 185 19.35 0.44 8.30
N ASP A 186 20.11 0.07 7.27
CA ASP A 186 19.83 0.44 5.88
C ASP A 186 18.60 -0.33 5.33
N TYR A 187 18.15 -1.37 6.06
CA TYR A 187 17.09 -2.29 5.68
C TYR A 187 16.07 -2.49 6.81
N ASP A 188 15.93 -1.54 7.74
CA ASP A 188 15.00 -1.62 8.89
C ASP A 188 13.51 -1.71 8.49
N TRP A 189 13.21 -1.43 7.22
CA TRP A 189 11.90 -1.65 6.60
C TRP A 189 11.56 -3.13 6.38
N CYS A 190 12.56 -4.04 6.27
CA CYS A 190 12.35 -5.49 6.16
C CYS A 190 13.15 -6.34 7.17
N ILE A 191 14.15 -5.79 7.87
CA ILE A 191 14.99 -6.46 8.86
C ILE A 191 14.65 -5.99 10.28
N GLY A 192 13.99 -6.84 11.07
CA GLY A 192 13.69 -6.52 12.48
C GLY A 192 14.93 -6.59 13.37
N GLU A 193 14.95 -5.83 14.46
CA GLU A 193 16.12 -5.67 15.35
C GLU A 193 16.75 -6.99 15.82
N ASP A 194 15.94 -7.98 16.22
CA ASP A 194 16.42 -9.29 16.70
C ASP A 194 16.48 -10.35 15.56
N THR A 195 16.45 -9.93 14.29
CA THR A 195 16.62 -10.84 13.15
C THR A 195 18.05 -11.33 13.06
N PRO A 196 18.31 -12.66 13.01
CA PRO A 196 19.67 -13.19 12.98
C PRO A 196 20.48 -12.63 11.78
N PRO A 197 21.70 -12.10 12.00
CA PRO A 197 22.53 -11.51 10.93
C PRO A 197 22.75 -12.40 9.71
N ALA A 198 22.90 -13.71 9.92
CA ALA A 198 23.06 -14.69 8.85
C ALA A 198 21.88 -14.74 7.87
N LYS A 199 20.71 -14.19 8.23
CA LYS A 199 19.51 -14.16 7.39
C LYS A 199 19.31 -12.83 6.68
N HIS A 200 20.04 -11.77 7.04
CA HIS A 200 19.78 -10.41 6.54
C HIS A 200 19.84 -10.36 5.02
N ARG A 201 20.94 -10.81 4.40
CA ARG A 201 21.10 -10.80 2.94
C ARG A 201 19.98 -11.54 2.21
N HIS A 202 19.49 -12.63 2.78
CA HIS A 202 18.46 -13.48 2.18
C HIS A 202 17.08 -12.86 2.29
N ILE A 203 16.78 -12.22 3.42
CA ILE A 203 15.52 -11.51 3.64
C ILE A 203 15.47 -10.25 2.79
N VAL A 204 16.56 -9.48 2.71
CA VAL A 204 16.67 -8.32 1.81
C VAL A 204 16.47 -8.75 0.36
N ASN A 205 17.19 -9.78 -0.10
CA ASN A 205 17.04 -10.30 -1.46
C ASN A 205 15.58 -10.70 -1.78
N LEU A 206 14.92 -11.40 -0.86
CA LEU A 206 13.52 -11.80 -1.02
C LEU A 206 12.56 -10.60 -0.99
N ALA A 207 12.81 -9.61 -0.14
CA ALA A 207 11.98 -8.42 -0.02
C ALA A 207 12.09 -7.53 -1.26
N GLU A 208 13.31 -7.30 -1.73
CA GLU A 208 13.58 -6.56 -2.96
C GLU A 208 13.03 -7.29 -4.20
N ALA A 209 13.03 -8.62 -4.24
CA ALA A 209 12.39 -9.37 -5.32
C ALA A 209 10.89 -9.05 -5.45
N LEU A 210 10.19 -8.78 -4.33
CA LEU A 210 8.79 -8.37 -4.34
C LEU A 210 8.63 -6.92 -4.81
N LEU A 211 9.59 -6.05 -4.49
CA LEU A 211 9.57 -4.63 -4.87
C LEU A 211 10.00 -4.39 -6.33
N ASP A 212 10.75 -5.31 -6.93
CA ASP A 212 11.26 -5.17 -8.29
C ASP A 212 10.16 -5.42 -9.34
N CYS A 213 9.64 -4.33 -9.93
CA CYS A 213 8.64 -4.41 -11.02
C CYS A 213 9.21 -4.73 -12.39
N SER A 214 10.55 -4.75 -12.56
CA SER A 214 11.16 -5.10 -13.84
C SER A 214 11.01 -6.60 -14.16
N HIS A 215 10.81 -7.42 -13.13
CA HIS A 215 10.47 -8.83 -13.24
C HIS A 215 9.02 -9.05 -12.80
N LYS A 216 8.21 -9.66 -13.66
CA LYS A 216 6.80 -9.96 -13.39
C LYS A 216 6.58 -11.46 -13.24
N ILE A 217 5.63 -11.84 -12.41
CA ILE A 217 5.28 -13.26 -12.29
C ILE A 217 4.74 -13.79 -13.63
N PRO A 218 5.09 -15.02 -14.06
CA PRO A 218 4.54 -15.56 -15.28
C PRO A 218 3.03 -15.80 -15.11
N ILE A 219 2.22 -15.30 -16.05
CA ILE A 219 0.76 -15.47 -16.03
C ILE A 219 0.43 -16.89 -16.50
N GLY A 220 -0.53 -17.54 -15.85
CA GLY A 220 -0.92 -18.90 -16.20
C GLY A 220 -1.53 -19.70 -15.05
N THR A 221 -1.75 -20.99 -15.31
CA THR A 221 -2.31 -21.94 -14.35
C THR A 221 -1.22 -22.77 -13.68
N TYR A 222 -1.33 -22.88 -12.36
CA TYR A 222 -0.38 -23.54 -11.48
C TYR A 222 -1.05 -24.62 -10.63
N THR A 223 -0.20 -25.41 -9.96
CA THR A 223 -0.61 -26.49 -9.06
C THR A 223 -1.69 -26.06 -8.08
N GLY A 224 -2.68 -26.93 -7.87
CA GLY A 224 -3.81 -26.66 -6.98
C GLY A 224 -4.93 -25.84 -7.62
N GLY A 225 -4.90 -25.65 -8.94
CA GLY A 225 -5.95 -24.94 -9.67
C GLY A 225 -5.94 -23.44 -9.38
N ILE A 226 -4.73 -22.89 -9.23
CA ILE A 226 -4.44 -21.47 -9.03
C ILE A 226 -4.14 -20.88 -10.38
N GLU A 227 -4.79 -19.78 -10.73
CA GLU A 227 -4.55 -19.05 -11.96
C GLU A 227 -4.09 -17.64 -11.62
N PHE A 228 -2.88 -17.26 -12.05
CA PHE A 228 -2.42 -15.87 -12.01
C PHE A 228 -2.93 -15.20 -13.27
N LEU A 229 -3.78 -14.17 -13.09
CA LEU A 229 -4.44 -13.43 -14.15
C LEU A 229 -3.68 -12.16 -14.53
N ALA A 230 -3.11 -11.47 -13.54
CA ALA A 230 -2.30 -10.27 -13.75
C ALA A 230 -1.30 -10.05 -12.61
N ASP A 231 -0.17 -9.43 -12.95
CA ASP A 231 0.75 -8.81 -12.01
C ASP A 231 0.47 -7.30 -12.00
N LEU A 232 -0.09 -6.81 -10.89
CA LEU A 232 -0.57 -5.44 -10.75
C LEU A 232 0.52 -4.49 -10.23
N GLY A 233 1.75 -4.98 -10.02
CA GLY A 233 2.85 -4.18 -9.52
C GLY A 233 2.72 -3.84 -8.03
N LEU A 234 3.24 -2.68 -7.63
CA LEU A 234 3.30 -2.27 -6.23
C LEU A 234 2.12 -1.42 -5.84
N SER A 235 1.71 -1.57 -4.58
CA SER A 235 0.70 -0.74 -3.95
C SER A 235 1.01 -0.55 -2.47
N TYR A 236 0.86 0.68 -1.97
CA TYR A 236 0.94 0.94 -0.55
C TYR A 236 -0.40 0.61 0.10
N ARG A 237 -0.39 -0.41 0.96
CA ARG A 237 -1.56 -0.81 1.76
C ARG A 237 -1.43 -0.24 3.16
N ARG A 238 -2.56 0.18 3.71
CA ARG A 238 -2.64 0.64 5.09
C ARG A 238 -3.55 -0.26 5.90
N TYR A 239 -3.00 -0.76 6.99
CA TYR A 239 -3.73 -1.48 8.02
C TYR A 239 -3.65 -0.67 9.30
N GLY A 240 -4.80 -0.43 9.92
CA GLY A 240 -4.89 0.16 11.24
C GLY A 240 -5.82 -0.68 12.07
N ASP A 241 -5.42 -1.03 13.28
CA ASP A 241 -6.35 -1.61 14.24
C ASP A 241 -6.86 -0.57 15.24
N ALA A 242 -7.96 -0.87 15.91
CA ALA A 242 -8.57 0.01 16.92
C ALA A 242 -7.63 0.30 18.11
N SER A 243 -6.49 -0.38 18.17
CA SER A 243 -5.49 -0.22 19.21
C SER A 243 -4.39 0.78 18.82
N GLY A 244 -4.37 1.26 17.57
CA GLY A 244 -3.39 2.21 17.05
C GLY A 244 -2.10 1.55 16.52
N SER A 245 -2.09 0.23 16.34
CA SER A 245 -1.04 -0.43 15.57
C SER A 245 -1.31 -0.20 14.09
N ASP A 246 -0.27 0.16 13.35
CA ASP A 246 -0.27 0.22 11.89
C ASP A 246 0.45 -0.97 11.25
N PHE A 247 0.81 -2.00 12.04
CA PHE A 247 1.51 -3.19 11.55
C PHE A 247 0.74 -3.84 10.40
N GLY A 248 1.46 -4.16 9.31
CA GLY A 248 0.87 -4.54 8.04
C GLY A 248 0.87 -3.38 7.04
N SER A 249 0.90 -2.12 7.49
CA SER A 249 0.99 -0.99 6.56
C SER A 249 2.34 -0.97 5.86
N GLY A 250 2.34 -0.81 4.54
CA GLY A 250 3.55 -0.81 3.74
C GLY A 250 3.29 -1.12 2.28
N VAL A 251 4.37 -1.26 1.51
CA VAL A 251 4.31 -1.60 0.08
C VAL A 251 4.14 -3.10 -0.09
N TYR A 252 3.19 -3.49 -0.95
CA TYR A 252 2.90 -4.86 -1.33
C TYR A 252 3.06 -5.05 -2.84
N ARG A 253 3.57 -6.21 -3.26
CA ARG A 253 3.40 -6.71 -4.63
C ARG A 253 2.02 -7.32 -4.76
N LEU A 254 1.23 -6.82 -5.70
CA LEU A 254 -0.17 -7.22 -5.89
C LEU A 254 -0.32 -8.13 -7.11
N LEU A 255 -1.01 -9.26 -6.91
CA LEU A 255 -1.31 -10.22 -7.97
C LEU A 255 -2.82 -10.46 -8.04
N HIS A 256 -3.39 -10.42 -9.24
CA HIS A 256 -4.77 -10.81 -9.49
C HIS A 256 -4.82 -12.33 -9.70
N ILE A 257 -5.48 -13.03 -8.77
CA ILE A 257 -5.43 -14.50 -8.69
C ILE A 257 -6.85 -15.06 -8.64
N LYS A 258 -7.08 -16.12 -9.41
CA LYS A 258 -8.30 -16.91 -9.36
C LYS A 258 -8.03 -18.31 -8.83
N LEU A 259 -8.79 -18.69 -7.82
CA LEU A 259 -8.81 -20.07 -7.32
C LEU A 259 -9.94 -20.83 -8.03
N SER A 260 -9.73 -22.11 -8.31
CA SER A 260 -10.74 -22.97 -8.96
C SER A 260 -12.11 -22.88 -8.27
N ASN A 261 -13.16 -22.66 -9.07
CA ASN A 261 -14.55 -22.50 -8.62
C ASN A 261 -14.78 -21.35 -7.63
N ARG A 262 -13.95 -20.30 -7.67
CA ARG A 262 -14.13 -19.07 -6.89
C ARG A 262 -13.99 -17.84 -7.77
N GLU A 263 -14.47 -16.73 -7.24
CA GLU A 263 -14.19 -15.40 -7.79
C GLU A 263 -12.69 -15.08 -7.64
N SER A 264 -12.20 -14.28 -8.57
CA SER A 264 -10.83 -13.79 -8.53
C SER A 264 -10.68 -12.73 -7.44
N ASN A 265 -9.54 -12.72 -6.74
CA ASN A 265 -9.22 -11.73 -5.72
C ASN A 265 -7.83 -11.14 -5.98
N ILE A 266 -7.51 -10.00 -5.37
CA ILE A 266 -6.16 -9.43 -5.39
C ILE A 266 -5.41 -9.91 -4.15
N TYR A 267 -4.26 -10.53 -4.34
CA TYR A 267 -3.39 -10.96 -3.24
C TYR A 267 -2.17 -10.06 -3.16
N GLY A 268 -1.85 -9.61 -1.94
CA GLY A 268 -0.66 -8.82 -1.67
C GLY A 268 0.42 -9.64 -0.98
N PHE A 269 1.67 -9.42 -1.37
CA PHE A 269 2.86 -10.00 -0.74
C PHE A 269 3.82 -8.91 -0.30
N SER A 270 4.29 -8.96 0.96
CA SER A 270 5.23 -7.98 1.50
C SER A 270 6.12 -8.62 2.58
N ILE A 271 7.32 -8.08 2.78
CA ILE A 271 8.15 -8.37 3.95
C ILE A 271 8.27 -7.10 4.77
N GLN A 272 7.89 -7.17 6.03
CA GLN A 272 7.86 -6.03 6.95
C GLN A 272 8.51 -6.37 8.29
N THR A 273 8.83 -5.35 9.06
CA THR A 273 9.37 -5.48 10.41
C THR A 273 8.30 -5.37 11.47
N VAL A 274 8.46 -6.17 12.53
CA VAL A 274 7.80 -5.93 13.80
C VAL A 274 8.85 -5.36 14.74
N GLY A 275 8.55 -4.20 15.33
CA GLY A 275 9.42 -3.55 16.30
C GLY A 275 9.58 -4.37 17.58
N LYS A 276 10.76 -4.25 18.19
CA LYS A 276 11.02 -4.79 19.52
C LYS A 276 10.36 -3.92 20.57
N THR A 277 9.81 -4.54 21.60
CA THR A 277 9.24 -3.82 22.74
C THR A 277 9.77 -4.42 24.05
N GLU A 278 10.07 -3.56 25.01
CA GLU A 278 10.49 -3.96 26.36
C GLU A 278 9.56 -3.33 27.38
N ASN A 279 8.82 -4.16 28.11
CA ASN A 279 7.82 -3.78 29.10
C ASN A 279 6.78 -2.78 28.57
N ASP A 280 6.46 -2.86 27.27
CA ASP A 280 5.45 -1.98 26.68
C ASP A 280 4.08 -2.25 27.36
N PRO A 281 3.36 -1.21 27.82
CA PRO A 281 2.10 -1.39 28.54
C PRO A 281 1.03 -2.17 27.78
N LYS A 282 1.11 -2.20 26.45
CA LYS A 282 0.13 -2.80 25.56
C LYS A 282 0.63 -4.10 24.94
N TYR A 283 1.84 -4.10 24.39
CA TYR A 283 2.40 -5.22 23.64
C TYR A 283 3.31 -6.11 24.49
N GLY A 284 3.66 -5.69 25.70
CA GLY A 284 4.58 -6.40 26.58
C GLY A 284 5.97 -6.49 25.97
N ASN A 285 6.54 -7.69 26.02
CA ASN A 285 7.86 -7.97 25.45
C ASN A 285 7.71 -8.64 24.08
N LEU A 286 8.07 -7.92 23.02
CA LEU A 286 8.15 -8.43 21.66
C LEU A 286 9.59 -8.43 21.19
N THR A 287 9.98 -9.48 20.48
CA THR A 287 11.26 -9.52 19.75
C THR A 287 11.10 -8.87 18.38
N GLY A 288 12.06 -8.05 17.98
CA GLY A 288 12.15 -7.49 16.64
C GLY A 288 12.31 -8.58 15.59
N LYS A 289 11.41 -8.64 14.60
CA LYS A 289 11.39 -9.76 13.63
C LYS A 289 11.02 -9.31 12.23
N SER A 290 11.59 -10.01 11.25
CA SER A 290 11.19 -9.93 9.84
C SER A 290 10.02 -10.87 9.57
N VAL A 291 8.99 -10.36 8.91
CA VAL A 291 7.73 -11.08 8.69
C VAL A 291 7.34 -11.02 7.22
N LEU A 292 7.19 -12.18 6.59
CA LEU A 292 6.56 -12.30 5.26
C LEU A 292 5.03 -12.34 5.43
N ILE A 293 4.34 -11.43 4.78
CA ILE A 293 2.90 -11.21 4.90
C ILE A 293 2.23 -11.56 3.58
N VAL A 294 1.09 -12.25 3.68
CA VAL A 294 0.14 -12.40 2.56
C VAL A 294 -1.17 -11.74 2.96
N SER A 295 -1.65 -10.83 2.13
CA SER A 295 -2.97 -10.22 2.24
C SER A 295 -3.87 -10.63 1.09
N VAL A 296 -5.18 -10.43 1.27
CA VAL A 296 -6.17 -10.48 0.19
C VAL A 296 -7.07 -9.26 0.28
N SER A 297 -7.29 -8.63 -0.87
CA SER A 297 -8.26 -7.56 -1.08
C SER A 297 -9.46 -8.15 -1.82
N GLY A 298 -10.63 -8.08 -1.20
CA GLY A 298 -11.93 -8.39 -1.81
C GLY A 298 -12.85 -7.17 -1.77
N ASP A 299 -14.12 -7.32 -2.16
CA ASP A 299 -15.08 -6.22 -2.41
C ASP A 299 -15.31 -5.22 -1.26
N GLN A 300 -14.96 -5.55 -0.01
CA GLN A 300 -15.29 -4.72 1.15
C GLN A 300 -14.12 -4.37 2.08
N THR A 301 -13.11 -5.25 2.22
CA THR A 301 -11.99 -5.02 3.15
C THR A 301 -10.74 -5.82 2.76
N ASP A 302 -9.55 -5.27 3.04
CA ASP A 302 -8.28 -5.99 3.00
C ASP A 302 -8.11 -6.87 4.27
N GLU A 303 -7.81 -8.16 4.11
CA GLU A 303 -7.49 -9.09 5.22
C GLU A 303 -6.05 -9.60 5.11
N MET A 304 -5.27 -9.50 6.19
CA MET A 304 -4.01 -10.24 6.32
C MET A 304 -4.29 -11.73 6.58
N LEU A 305 -3.99 -12.59 5.60
CA LEU A 305 -4.26 -14.02 5.67
C LEU A 305 -3.24 -14.79 6.51
N VAL A 306 -1.96 -14.42 6.39
CA VAL A 306 -0.88 -15.05 7.13
C VAL A 306 0.33 -14.14 7.31
N GLN A 307 1.03 -14.36 8.42
CA GLN A 307 2.27 -13.70 8.81
C GLN A 307 3.30 -14.79 9.15
N ILE A 308 4.40 -14.85 8.40
CA ILE A 308 5.45 -15.87 8.54
C ILE A 308 6.69 -15.20 9.15
N ASN A 309 7.02 -15.57 10.39
CA ASN A 309 8.22 -15.09 11.08
C ASN A 309 9.49 -15.70 10.44
N LEU A 310 10.21 -14.93 9.63
CA LEU A 310 11.40 -15.39 8.91
C LEU A 310 12.58 -15.67 9.87
N ASN A 311 12.62 -15.06 11.06
CA ASN A 311 13.63 -15.37 12.07
C ASN A 311 13.57 -16.85 12.48
N VAL A 312 12.38 -17.46 12.43
CA VAL A 312 12.16 -18.87 12.80
C VAL A 312 12.07 -19.78 11.57
N PHE A 313 11.39 -19.31 10.54
CA PHE A 313 10.88 -20.18 9.48
C PHE A 313 11.67 -20.12 8.16
N LEU A 314 12.66 -19.24 8.05
CA LEU A 314 13.67 -19.26 7.00
C LEU A 314 14.92 -19.98 7.51
N GLN A 315 15.39 -20.98 6.78
CA GLN A 315 16.62 -21.72 7.06
C GLN A 315 17.46 -21.84 5.80
N GLU A 316 18.78 -21.71 5.92
CA GLU A 316 19.73 -22.03 4.85
C GLU A 316 20.29 -23.43 5.12
N ILE A 317 20.09 -24.36 4.18
CA ILE A 317 20.57 -25.74 4.26
C ILE A 317 21.12 -26.13 2.88
N ASN A 318 22.40 -26.51 2.81
CA ASN A 318 23.08 -26.92 1.58
C ASN A 318 22.85 -25.92 0.41
N ASP A 319 23.17 -24.64 0.66
CA ASP A 319 23.04 -23.54 -0.30
C ASP A 319 21.61 -23.29 -0.82
N LYS A 320 20.61 -23.77 -0.08
CA LYS A 320 19.19 -23.54 -0.35
C LYS A 320 18.51 -22.88 0.83
N LEU A 321 17.70 -21.88 0.52
CA LEU A 321 16.79 -21.25 1.47
C LEU A 321 15.49 -22.04 1.51
N ILE A 322 15.15 -22.57 2.67
CA ILE A 322 13.92 -23.32 2.91
C ILE A 322 13.01 -22.48 3.79
N ILE A 323 11.85 -22.12 3.25
CA ILE A 323 10.81 -21.39 3.98
C ILE A 323 9.71 -22.38 4.38
N THR A 324 9.41 -22.45 5.67
CA THR A 324 8.39 -23.36 6.21
C THR A 324 7.36 -22.64 7.08
N HIS A 325 6.36 -23.35 7.58
CA HIS A 325 5.51 -22.85 8.66
C HIS A 325 4.99 -23.99 9.54
N ASN A 326 4.71 -23.71 10.81
CA ASN A 326 4.26 -24.73 11.76
C ASN A 326 2.74 -24.98 11.72
N GLY A 327 1.97 -24.21 10.96
CA GLY A 327 0.52 -24.38 10.89
C GLY A 327 -0.25 -23.83 12.10
N LYS A 328 0.36 -23.00 12.96
CA LYS A 328 -0.31 -22.45 14.14
C LYS A 328 -1.46 -21.50 13.77
N PHE A 329 -2.53 -21.54 14.56
CA PHE A 329 -3.68 -20.65 14.49
C PHE A 329 -3.90 -19.96 15.82
N GLY A 330 -4.36 -18.71 15.77
CA GLY A 330 -4.80 -17.94 16.94
C GLY A 330 -6.27 -18.19 17.34
N MET A 331 -6.94 -19.19 16.75
CA MET A 331 -8.35 -19.47 17.04
C MET A 331 -8.52 -20.50 18.16
N LYS A 332 -9.53 -20.29 19.01
CA LYS A 332 -9.94 -21.26 20.04
C LYS A 332 -10.27 -22.62 19.40
N ASN A 333 -9.85 -23.71 20.03
CA ASN A 333 -10.00 -25.10 19.57
C ASN A 333 -9.20 -25.50 18.31
N ALA A 334 -8.46 -24.57 17.68
CA ALA A 334 -7.62 -24.91 16.54
C ALA A 334 -6.41 -25.75 16.98
N ARG A 335 -6.27 -26.96 16.41
CA ARG A 335 -5.10 -27.82 16.60
C ARG A 335 -4.22 -27.79 15.37
N SER A 336 -2.95 -27.40 15.54
CA SER A 336 -2.00 -27.33 14.42
C SER A 336 -1.73 -28.70 13.79
N GLU A 337 -1.77 -29.78 14.59
CA GLU A 337 -1.65 -31.15 14.09
C GLU A 337 -2.82 -31.54 13.18
N GLU A 338 -4.06 -31.34 13.64
CA GLU A 338 -5.27 -31.59 12.84
C GLU A 338 -5.23 -30.82 11.52
N PHE A 339 -4.83 -29.55 11.59
CA PHE A 339 -4.68 -28.73 10.40
C PHE A 339 -3.63 -29.26 9.42
N ARG A 340 -2.45 -29.65 9.91
CA ARG A 340 -1.39 -30.22 9.05
C ARG A 340 -1.80 -31.57 8.48
N SER A 341 -2.52 -32.41 9.23
CA SER A 341 -3.06 -33.68 8.72
C SER A 341 -4.04 -33.46 7.58
N ARG A 342 -4.88 -32.42 7.66
CA ARG A 342 -5.77 -32.03 6.54
C ARG A 342 -4.98 -31.58 5.32
N ILE A 343 -3.93 -30.77 5.50
CA ILE A 343 -3.06 -30.41 4.37
C ILE A 343 -2.43 -31.68 3.77
N GLN A 344 -1.91 -32.59 4.61
CA GLN A 344 -1.31 -33.85 4.16
C GLN A 344 -2.27 -34.71 3.33
N GLU A 345 -3.57 -34.70 3.67
CA GLU A 345 -4.61 -35.44 2.96
C GLU A 345 -4.88 -34.88 1.56
N PHE A 346 -5.02 -33.55 1.42
CA PHE A 346 -5.42 -32.92 0.16
C PHE A 346 -4.24 -32.44 -0.71
N ASN A 347 -3.11 -32.11 -0.07
CA ASN A 347 -1.90 -31.56 -0.69
C ASN A 347 -0.66 -32.05 0.05
N PRO A 348 -0.33 -33.35 -0.06
CA PRO A 348 0.79 -33.96 0.65
C PRO A 348 2.15 -33.31 0.33
N ASP A 349 2.30 -32.75 -0.86
CA ASP A 349 3.49 -32.04 -1.33
C ASP A 349 3.76 -30.73 -0.57
N LEU A 350 2.75 -30.14 0.08
CA LEU A 350 2.92 -28.98 0.96
C LEU A 350 3.44 -29.35 2.35
N ILE A 351 3.60 -30.64 2.69
CA ILE A 351 4.10 -31.06 3.99
C ILE A 351 5.47 -31.72 3.83
N ASN A 352 6.46 -31.19 4.54
CA ASN A 352 7.79 -31.78 4.65
C ASN A 352 8.23 -31.81 6.12
N ASN A 353 8.64 -32.97 6.61
CA ASN A 353 9.08 -33.18 8.00
C ASN A 353 8.13 -32.59 9.06
N GLY A 354 6.82 -32.78 8.86
CA GLY A 354 5.78 -32.30 9.77
C GLY A 354 5.58 -30.78 9.79
N ARG A 355 6.17 -30.04 8.84
CA ARG A 355 5.96 -28.61 8.62
C ARG A 355 5.33 -28.36 7.27
N VAL A 356 4.65 -27.22 7.14
CA VAL A 356 4.20 -26.74 5.83
C VAL A 356 5.40 -26.21 5.08
N LEU A 357 5.74 -26.78 3.94
CA LEU A 357 6.78 -26.29 3.04
C LEU A 357 6.19 -25.18 2.18
N LEU A 358 6.75 -23.98 2.28
CA LEU A 358 6.31 -22.82 1.50
C LEU A 358 7.19 -22.63 0.27
N GLY A 359 8.50 -22.79 0.38
CA GLY A 359 9.37 -22.68 -0.80
C GLY A 359 10.78 -23.18 -0.53
N THR A 360 11.48 -23.49 -1.63
CA THR A 360 12.91 -23.80 -1.63
C THR A 360 13.58 -22.93 -2.69
N LEU A 361 14.35 -21.93 -2.26
CA LEU A 361 14.98 -20.93 -3.11
C LEU A 361 16.50 -21.13 -3.13
N PRO A 362 17.21 -20.69 -4.17
CA PRO A 362 18.67 -20.62 -4.15
C PRO A 362 19.16 -19.57 -3.14
N ALA A 363 20.26 -19.86 -2.44
CA ALA A 363 20.85 -18.95 -1.45
C ALA A 363 21.98 -18.08 -2.03
N ASP A 364 22.45 -18.38 -3.24
CA ASP A 364 23.67 -17.85 -3.85
C ASP A 364 23.43 -16.88 -5.01
N LYS A 365 22.17 -16.63 -5.38
CA LYS A 365 21.79 -15.68 -6.44
C LYS A 365 20.64 -14.77 -6.05
N LEU A 366 20.52 -13.64 -6.76
CA LEU A 366 19.36 -12.77 -6.65
C LEU A 366 18.08 -13.53 -7.08
N LEU A 367 17.00 -13.24 -6.35
CA LEU A 367 15.68 -13.80 -6.60
C LEU A 367 14.84 -12.82 -7.40
N TYR A 368 14.03 -13.31 -8.34
CA TYR A 368 13.13 -12.49 -9.14
C TYR A 368 11.74 -13.12 -9.24
N MET A 369 10.72 -12.32 -9.52
CA MET A 369 9.33 -12.79 -9.60
C MET A 369 9.08 -13.81 -10.71
N ASP A 370 9.92 -13.82 -11.75
CA ASP A 370 9.90 -14.77 -12.87
C ASP A 370 10.81 -15.99 -12.66
N ASP A 371 11.53 -16.08 -11.53
CA ASP A 371 12.20 -17.33 -11.15
C ASP A 371 11.17 -18.41 -10.83
N LEU A 372 11.42 -19.63 -11.32
CA LEU A 372 10.56 -20.79 -11.05
C LEU A 372 10.37 -21.02 -9.53
N GLN A 373 11.45 -20.97 -8.75
CA GLN A 373 11.37 -21.23 -7.31
C GLN A 373 10.64 -20.12 -6.54
N MET A 374 10.74 -18.87 -7.02
CA MET A 374 10.00 -17.74 -6.45
C MET A 374 8.51 -17.87 -6.76
N THR A 375 8.18 -18.20 -8.01
CA THR A 375 6.80 -18.49 -8.42
C THR A 375 6.19 -19.63 -7.60
N GLU A 376 6.94 -20.72 -7.39
CA GLU A 376 6.52 -21.84 -6.54
C GLU A 376 6.28 -21.44 -5.08
N LEU A 377 7.13 -20.55 -4.52
CA LEU A 377 6.91 -20.00 -3.18
C LEU A 377 5.57 -19.28 -3.08
N LEU A 378 5.27 -18.41 -4.04
CA LEU A 378 4.02 -17.64 -4.06
C LEU A 378 2.80 -18.56 -4.25
N VAL A 379 2.88 -19.54 -5.16
CA VAL A 379 1.85 -20.56 -5.35
C VAL A 379 1.58 -21.32 -4.03
N ASN A 380 2.63 -21.79 -3.36
CA ASN A 380 2.48 -22.54 -2.11
C ASN A 380 1.96 -21.66 -0.96
N LEU A 381 2.32 -20.38 -0.90
CA LEU A 381 1.72 -19.41 0.04
C LEU A 381 0.22 -19.26 -0.19
N ILE A 382 -0.22 -19.17 -1.46
CA ILE A 382 -1.65 -19.10 -1.80
C ILE A 382 -2.38 -20.39 -1.42
N ARG A 383 -1.82 -21.56 -1.79
CA ARG A 383 -2.39 -22.87 -1.39
C ARG A 383 -2.48 -22.97 0.13
N TYR A 384 -1.45 -22.51 0.83
CA TYR A 384 -1.42 -22.49 2.28
C TYR A 384 -2.52 -21.61 2.86
N CYS A 385 -2.69 -20.39 2.33
CA CYS A 385 -3.75 -19.47 2.74
C CYS A 385 -5.15 -20.04 2.48
N ASP A 386 -5.38 -20.69 1.35
CA ASP A 386 -6.66 -21.34 1.06
C ASP A 386 -6.99 -22.45 2.08
N HIS A 387 -6.01 -23.30 2.41
CA HIS A 387 -6.18 -24.29 3.49
C HIS A 387 -6.49 -23.64 4.83
N ARG A 388 -5.83 -22.52 5.16
CA ARG A 388 -6.12 -21.78 6.40
C ARG A 388 -7.56 -21.29 6.42
N ASN A 389 -8.05 -20.72 5.32
CA ASN A 389 -9.44 -20.22 5.24
C ASN A 389 -10.47 -21.35 5.32
N ARG A 390 -10.24 -22.47 4.63
CA ARG A 390 -11.10 -23.67 4.75
C ARG A 390 -11.14 -24.20 6.19
N TYR A 391 -10.00 -24.22 6.87
CA TYR A 391 -9.93 -24.66 8.26
C TYR A 391 -10.62 -23.69 9.23
N LYS A 392 -10.46 -22.37 9.03
CA LYS A 392 -11.23 -21.34 9.78
C LYS A 392 -12.75 -21.59 9.62
N ALA A 393 -13.23 -21.84 8.41
CA ALA A 393 -14.64 -22.13 8.13
C ALA A 393 -15.11 -23.44 8.79
N TYR A 394 -14.31 -24.50 8.71
CA TYR A 394 -14.58 -25.78 9.39
C TYR A 394 -14.73 -25.60 10.91
N LEU A 395 -13.83 -24.87 11.56
CA LEU A 395 -13.90 -24.61 13.00
C LEU A 395 -15.13 -23.80 13.39
N ARG A 396 -15.55 -22.83 12.56
CA ARG A 396 -16.78 -22.06 12.79
C ARG A 396 -18.02 -22.94 12.73
N ASN A 397 -18.07 -23.89 11.79
CA ASN A 397 -19.21 -24.81 11.65
C ASN A 397 -19.25 -25.89 12.74
N ARG A 398 -18.11 -26.29 13.30
CA ARG A 398 -18.03 -27.25 14.40
C ARG A 398 -18.47 -26.69 15.76
N ASN A 399 -18.41 -25.36 15.92
CA ASN A 399 -18.79 -24.66 17.14
C ASN A 399 -20.23 -24.11 17.10
N LYS A 400 -20.96 -24.29 15.98
CA LYS A 400 -22.41 -24.15 15.89
C LYS A 400 -23.04 -25.50 16.21
#